data_AF-A0A964Y207-F1
#
_entry.id   AF-A0A964Y207-F1
#
_cell.length_a   1.000
_cell.length_b   1.000
_cell.length_c   1.000
_cell.angle_alpha   90.00
_cell.angle_beta   90.00
_cell.angle_gamma   90.00
#
_symmetry.space_group_name_H-M   'P 1'
#
loop_
_entity.id
_entity.type
_entity.pdbx_description
1 polymer ?
#
loop_
_entity_poly.entity_id
_entity_poly.type
_entity_poly.pdbx_seq_one_letter_code
_entity_poly.pdbx_strand_id
1 'polypeptide(L)'
;NENRAVWQHLMGDEVWRIDYQMAPDADPAEVSKESVVRERLARQFGPGVDCDIIWVGPYAYRSVYLDQLQVGRVFFMGDTAKIVSPFGARGGNTGIADADNLAWKLAAVVQGRAPASLLASYHQERHQAAEQNIRVTRRTAHFLRPQDGMERVFRSATIALAKRHAFARPLINTGRMAEANRYTRSGICEPSGGVSMPNVSLRWVNGQSGHWHELMGWAQGRLLLLVFGSISPSEAQRLQALGTSADVRVVQVVATASAAQAREAIVDAKGQLQAAAQATGMRWALTRPDAYVAATGKQVDGQLVKAVAKAMALMP
;
A
#
# COMPACT_ATOMS: atom_id res chain seq x y z
N ASN A 1 -16.84 18.60 25.95
CA ASN A 1 -15.49 18.12 26.33
C ASN A 1 -14.47 19.27 26.41
N GLU A 2 -14.79 20.40 27.06
CA GLU A 2 -13.85 21.53 27.26
C GLU A 2 -13.10 21.98 25.99
N ASN A 3 -13.83 22.15 24.88
CA ASN A 3 -13.27 22.50 23.56
C ASN A 3 -12.25 21.49 22.98
N ARG A 4 -12.10 20.31 23.58
CA ARG A 4 -11.39 19.15 23.01
C ARG A 4 -12.32 18.34 22.12
N ALA A 5 -11.74 17.62 21.17
CA ALA A 5 -12.49 16.85 20.20
C ALA A 5 -13.31 15.72 20.84
N VAL A 6 -14.44 15.43 20.22
CA VAL A 6 -15.26 14.23 20.44
C VAL A 6 -15.64 13.72 19.06
N TRP A 7 -15.29 12.48 18.76
CA TRP A 7 -15.72 11.81 17.53
C TRP A 7 -16.78 10.77 17.86
N GLN A 8 -17.81 10.69 17.02
CA GLN A 8 -18.96 9.81 17.24
C GLN A 8 -19.23 9.07 15.93
N HIS A 9 -19.34 7.76 16.01
CA HIS A 9 -19.61 6.89 14.87
C HIS A 9 -20.69 5.90 15.26
N LEU A 10 -21.78 5.87 14.49
CA LEU A 10 -22.75 4.78 14.56
C LEU A 10 -22.12 3.56 13.87
N MET A 11 -22.05 2.45 14.60
CA MET A 11 -21.55 1.16 14.14
C MET A 11 -22.74 0.24 13.77
N GLY A 12 -22.45 -1.02 13.44
CA GLY A 12 -23.49 -2.05 13.34
C GLY A 12 -24.17 -2.31 14.67
N ASP A 13 -25.30 -3.01 14.63
CA ASP A 13 -26.00 -3.53 15.82
C ASP A 13 -26.38 -2.44 16.84
N GLU A 14 -26.74 -1.25 16.35
CA GLU A 14 -27.13 -0.09 17.16
C GLU A 14 -26.06 0.40 18.14
N VAL A 15 -24.80 0.00 17.94
CA VAL A 15 -23.68 0.38 18.81
C VAL A 15 -23.11 1.74 18.39
N TRP A 16 -22.85 2.61 19.36
CA TRP A 16 -22.11 3.85 19.15
C TRP A 16 -20.66 3.72 19.62
N ARG A 17 -19.71 4.12 18.77
CA ARG A 17 -18.32 4.37 19.18
C ARG A 17 -18.12 5.86 19.40
N ILE A 18 -17.72 6.23 20.62
CA ILE A 18 -17.46 7.62 21.00
C ILE A 18 -16.02 7.77 21.47
N ASP A 19 -15.22 8.51 20.71
CA ASP A 19 -13.82 8.81 21.04
C ASP A 19 -13.72 10.20 21.66
N TYR A 20 -13.44 10.26 22.96
CA TYR A 20 -13.18 11.52 23.66
C TYR A 20 -11.69 11.84 23.66
N GLN A 21 -11.31 13.02 23.19
CA GLN A 21 -9.95 13.50 23.38
C GLN A 21 -9.72 13.84 24.87
N MET A 22 -8.72 13.19 25.47
CA MET A 22 -8.30 13.43 26.85
C MET A 22 -7.32 14.61 26.96
N ALA A 23 -7.12 15.10 28.19
CA ALA A 23 -6.00 15.98 28.49
C ALA A 23 -4.65 15.25 28.28
N PRO A 24 -3.56 15.94 27.93
CA PRO A 24 -2.26 15.32 27.63
C PRO A 24 -1.68 14.42 28.75
N ASP A 25 -2.04 14.72 29.99
CA ASP A 25 -1.54 14.14 31.24
C ASP A 25 -2.63 13.36 32.00
N ALA A 26 -3.76 13.09 31.35
CA ALA A 26 -4.83 12.32 31.96
C ALA A 26 -4.38 10.89 32.29
N ASP A 27 -4.67 10.43 33.51
CA ASP A 27 -4.44 9.04 33.91
C ASP A 27 -5.36 8.10 33.10
N PRO A 28 -4.80 7.20 32.26
CA PRO A 28 -5.57 6.23 31.49
C PRO A 28 -6.50 5.36 32.35
N ALA A 29 -6.07 4.99 33.56
CA ALA A 29 -6.87 4.14 34.45
C ALA A 29 -8.09 4.90 34.98
N GLU A 30 -7.90 6.16 35.38
CA GLU A 30 -8.99 7.01 35.87
C GLU A 30 -10.02 7.31 34.78
N VAL A 31 -9.59 7.78 33.62
CA VAL A 31 -10.51 8.18 32.54
C VAL A 31 -11.28 7.01 31.93
N SER A 32 -10.83 5.78 32.16
CA SER A 32 -11.46 4.56 31.67
C SER A 32 -12.43 3.94 32.67
N LYS A 33 -12.56 4.50 33.89
CA LYS A 33 -13.56 4.04 34.85
C LYS A 33 -14.96 4.26 34.29
N GLU A 34 -15.80 3.25 34.44
CA GLU A 34 -17.18 3.28 33.93
C GLU A 34 -17.96 4.50 34.47
N SER A 35 -17.78 4.84 35.75
CA SER A 35 -18.41 6.02 36.37
C SER A 35 -18.04 7.32 35.66
N VAL A 36 -16.76 7.51 35.31
CA VAL A 36 -16.26 8.69 34.59
C VAL A 36 -16.81 8.73 33.16
N VAL A 37 -16.91 7.57 32.50
CA VAL A 37 -17.52 7.47 31.16
C VAL A 37 -19.00 7.81 31.21
N ARG A 38 -19.76 7.25 32.16
CA ARG A 38 -21.19 7.54 32.35
C ARG A 38 -21.43 9.02 32.65
N GLU A 39 -20.60 9.65 33.47
CA GLU A 39 -20.67 11.09 33.72
C GLU A 39 -20.47 11.91 32.43
N ARG A 40 -19.49 11.54 31.59
CA ARG A 40 -19.27 12.20 30.30
C ARG A 40 -20.44 12.03 29.34
N LEU A 41 -21.01 10.83 29.26
CA LEU A 41 -22.19 10.53 28.45
C LEU A 41 -23.39 11.33 28.93
N ALA A 42 -23.65 11.37 30.25
CA ALA A 42 -24.73 12.15 30.84
C ALA A 42 -24.59 13.66 30.57
N ARG A 43 -23.37 14.20 30.63
CA ARG A 43 -23.09 15.59 30.26
C ARG A 43 -23.33 15.88 28.77
N GLN A 44 -23.15 14.89 27.90
CA GLN A 44 -23.28 15.05 26.46
C GLN A 44 -24.72 14.84 25.96
N PHE A 45 -25.42 13.84 26.49
CA PHE A 45 -26.74 13.40 26.00
C PHE A 45 -27.88 13.68 26.99
N GLY A 46 -27.57 14.11 28.20
CA GLY A 46 -28.52 14.38 29.27
C GLY A 46 -28.50 13.29 30.37
N PRO A 47 -29.01 13.61 31.56
CA PRO A 47 -28.91 12.73 32.74
C PRO A 47 -29.71 11.43 32.62
N GLY A 48 -30.67 11.36 31.70
CA GLY A 48 -31.48 10.16 31.45
C GLY A 48 -30.99 9.29 30.30
N VAL A 49 -29.73 9.47 29.85
CA VAL A 49 -29.17 8.61 28.80
C VAL A 49 -29.06 7.18 29.33
N ASP A 50 -29.83 6.29 28.72
CA ASP A 50 -29.79 4.86 29.01
C ASP A 50 -28.97 4.16 27.93
N CYS A 51 -27.87 3.52 28.34
CA CYS A 51 -26.98 2.79 27.44
C CYS A 51 -26.13 1.76 28.19
N ASP A 52 -25.87 0.67 27.48
CA ASP A 52 -24.91 -0.34 27.88
C ASP A 52 -23.51 0.04 27.44
N ILE A 53 -22.55 -0.04 28.37
CA ILE A 53 -21.13 0.19 28.08
C ILE A 53 -20.52 -1.15 27.68
N ILE A 54 -20.31 -1.33 26.38
CA ILE A 54 -19.76 -2.58 25.82
C ILE A 54 -18.24 -2.65 26.00
N TRP A 55 -17.54 -1.54 25.79
CA TRP A 55 -16.08 -1.48 25.91
C TRP A 55 -15.60 -0.06 26.20
N VAL A 56 -14.58 0.05 27.06
CA VAL A 56 -13.86 1.29 27.35
C VAL A 56 -12.37 1.01 27.27
N GLY A 57 -11.64 1.84 26.53
CA GLY A 57 -10.19 1.71 26.43
C GLY A 57 -9.50 3.05 26.17
N PRO A 58 -8.47 3.39 26.95
CA PRO A 58 -7.66 4.55 26.65
C PRO A 58 -6.64 4.18 25.57
N TYR A 59 -6.34 5.11 24.67
CA TYR A 59 -5.30 4.92 23.68
C TYR A 59 -4.57 6.23 23.40
N ALA A 60 -3.27 6.13 23.16
CA ALA A 60 -2.39 7.27 22.94
C ALA A 60 -1.92 7.30 21.48
N TYR A 61 -1.97 8.48 20.87
CA TYR A 61 -1.40 8.69 19.55
C TYR A 61 0.12 8.72 19.65
N ARG A 62 0.78 7.76 19.01
CA ARG A 62 2.22 7.77 18.79
C ARG A 62 2.51 7.65 17.31
N SER A 63 3.57 8.29 16.88
CA SER A 63 4.10 8.22 15.52
C SER A 63 5.57 7.89 15.62
N VAL A 64 5.86 6.59 15.65
CA VAL A 64 7.22 6.03 15.82
C VAL A 64 7.40 4.84 14.89
N TYR A 65 8.63 4.60 14.43
CA TYR A 65 9.04 3.38 13.74
C TYR A 65 10.46 3.00 14.14
N LEU A 66 10.83 1.73 13.93
CA LEU A 66 12.19 1.24 14.17
C LEU A 66 13.15 1.70 13.08
N ASP A 67 14.37 2.09 13.47
CA ASP A 67 15.44 2.44 12.53
C ASP A 67 15.83 1.27 11.60
N GLN A 68 15.66 0.03 12.07
CA GLN A 68 15.90 -1.18 11.29
C GLN A 68 14.69 -2.13 11.40
N LEU A 69 14.21 -2.59 10.26
CA LEU A 69 13.08 -3.55 10.18
C LEU A 69 13.55 -5.00 10.11
N GLN A 70 14.87 -5.21 10.00
CA GLN A 70 15.51 -6.51 9.93
C GLN A 70 16.78 -6.47 10.78
N VAL A 71 16.94 -7.46 11.65
CA VAL A 71 18.18 -7.70 12.40
C VAL A 71 18.56 -9.17 12.24
N GLY A 72 19.54 -9.44 11.37
CA GLY A 72 19.90 -10.80 10.99
C GLY A 72 18.71 -11.55 10.38
N ARG A 73 18.19 -12.55 11.11
CA ARG A 73 17.05 -13.39 10.73
C ARG A 73 15.72 -12.97 11.37
N VAL A 74 15.71 -11.90 12.16
CA VAL A 74 14.51 -11.37 12.82
C VAL A 74 13.96 -10.21 12.00
N PHE A 75 12.65 -10.21 11.77
CA PHE A 75 11.93 -9.20 10.99
C PHE A 75 10.82 -8.59 11.84
N PHE A 76 10.63 -7.28 11.73
CA PHE A 76 9.58 -6.53 12.43
C PHE A 76 8.57 -5.99 11.43
N MET A 77 7.28 -6.19 11.67
CA MET A 77 6.18 -5.75 10.81
C MET A 77 4.97 -5.25 11.61
N GLY A 78 4.12 -4.44 10.98
CA GLY A 78 2.93 -3.88 11.65
C GLY A 78 3.30 -3.09 12.90
N ASP A 79 2.50 -3.22 13.96
CA ASP A 79 2.68 -2.42 15.18
C ASP A 79 3.96 -2.73 15.95
N THR A 80 4.58 -3.91 15.72
CA THR A 80 5.92 -4.21 16.27
C THR A 80 7.03 -3.38 15.62
N ALA A 81 6.81 -2.90 14.39
CA ALA A 81 7.75 -2.08 13.64
C ALA A 81 7.44 -0.59 13.70
N LYS A 82 6.15 -0.25 13.75
CA LYS A 82 5.69 1.13 13.60
C LYS A 82 4.30 1.34 14.19
N ILE A 83 4.19 2.38 14.99
CA ILE A 83 2.93 2.86 15.55
C ILE A 83 2.65 4.20 14.90
N VAL A 84 1.45 4.35 14.35
CA VAL A 84 1.02 5.58 13.67
C VAL A 84 -0.29 6.09 14.25
N SER A 85 -0.49 7.39 14.19
CA SER A 85 -1.78 8.02 14.48
C SER A 85 -2.90 7.33 13.66
N PRO A 86 -4.11 7.14 14.22
CA PRO A 86 -5.19 6.41 13.55
C PRO A 86 -5.79 7.16 12.35
N PHE A 87 -5.41 8.42 12.13
CA PHE A 87 -5.91 9.22 11.01
C PHE A 87 -5.50 8.59 9.67
N GLY A 88 -6.50 8.22 8.87
CA GLY A 88 -6.30 7.53 7.59
C GLY A 88 -6.08 6.02 7.70
N ALA A 89 -6.38 5.42 8.86
CA ALA A 89 -6.39 3.96 9.06
C ALA A 89 -5.09 3.24 8.65
N ARG A 90 -3.93 3.88 8.81
CA ARG A 90 -2.67 3.36 8.27
C ARG A 90 -2.01 2.24 9.07
N GLY A 91 -2.28 2.09 10.38
CA GLY A 91 -1.64 1.08 11.23
C GLY A 91 -1.83 -0.35 10.70
N GLY A 92 -3.04 -0.87 10.83
CA GLY A 92 -3.39 -2.23 10.37
C GLY A 92 -3.13 -2.45 8.88
N ASN A 93 -3.51 -1.49 8.02
CA ASN A 93 -3.27 -1.59 6.58
C ASN A 93 -1.77 -1.70 6.21
N THR A 94 -0.90 -0.99 6.94
CA THR A 94 0.54 -1.09 6.69
C THR A 94 1.08 -2.44 7.15
N GLY A 95 0.57 -3.01 8.23
CA GLY A 95 0.93 -4.35 8.69
C GLY A 95 0.62 -5.43 7.64
N ILE A 96 -0.54 -5.37 7.00
CA ILE A 96 -0.91 -6.28 5.90
C ILE A 96 0.09 -6.13 4.74
N ALA A 97 0.36 -4.89 4.33
CA ALA A 97 1.30 -4.63 3.23
C ALA A 97 2.76 -4.96 3.58
N ASP A 98 3.14 -4.96 4.86
CA ASP A 98 4.44 -5.47 5.30
C ASP A 98 4.52 -6.99 5.15
N ALA A 99 3.46 -7.69 5.55
CA ALA A 99 3.37 -9.14 5.45
C ALA A 99 3.44 -9.58 3.98
N ASP A 100 2.64 -8.97 3.11
CA ASP A 100 2.59 -9.28 1.68
C ASP A 100 3.96 -9.05 1.00
N ASN A 101 4.63 -7.94 1.35
CA ASN A 101 5.96 -7.63 0.84
C ASN A 101 7.04 -8.63 1.29
N LEU A 102 6.98 -9.10 2.54
CA LEU A 102 7.99 -9.98 3.12
C LEU A 102 7.76 -11.45 2.74
N ALA A 103 6.50 -11.90 2.67
CA ALA A 103 6.13 -13.30 2.53
C ALA A 103 6.74 -13.95 1.28
N TRP A 104 6.62 -13.31 0.11
CA TRP A 104 7.16 -13.89 -1.12
C TRP A 104 8.69 -13.90 -1.15
N LYS A 105 9.34 -12.89 -0.54
CA LYS A 105 10.80 -12.80 -0.44
C LYS A 105 11.34 -13.90 0.47
N LEU A 106 10.71 -14.09 1.63
CA LEU A 106 11.03 -15.20 2.53
C LEU A 106 10.84 -16.54 1.84
N ALA A 107 9.71 -16.75 1.16
CA ALA A 107 9.46 -17.99 0.43
C ALA A 107 10.51 -18.25 -0.66
N ALA A 108 10.90 -17.23 -1.43
CA ALA A 108 11.93 -17.36 -2.45
C ALA A 108 13.29 -17.74 -1.86
N VAL A 109 13.70 -17.13 -0.73
CA VAL A 109 14.98 -17.45 -0.08
C VAL A 109 14.96 -18.83 0.58
N VAL A 110 13.90 -19.17 1.32
CA VAL A 110 13.78 -20.47 2.00
C VAL A 110 13.75 -21.63 1.01
N GLN A 111 13.15 -21.42 -0.17
CA GLN A 111 13.09 -22.42 -1.24
C GLN A 111 14.34 -22.43 -2.14
N GLY A 112 15.37 -21.62 -1.84
CA GLY A 112 16.61 -21.56 -2.64
C GLY A 112 16.44 -20.92 -4.03
N ARG A 113 15.33 -20.22 -4.29
CA ARG A 113 15.07 -19.51 -5.55
C ARG A 113 15.75 -18.14 -5.62
N ALA A 114 16.10 -17.56 -4.48
CA ALA A 114 16.76 -16.26 -4.37
C ALA A 114 17.81 -16.25 -3.24
N PRO A 115 18.86 -15.42 -3.34
CA PRO A 115 19.82 -15.24 -2.26
C PRO A 115 19.22 -14.44 -1.11
N ALA A 116 19.83 -14.55 0.08
CA ALA A 116 19.42 -13.82 1.28
C ALA A 116 19.44 -12.29 1.12
N SER A 117 20.24 -11.75 0.18
CA SER A 117 20.28 -10.33 -0.17
C SER A 117 18.93 -9.79 -0.64
N LEU A 118 18.03 -10.65 -1.18
CA LEU A 118 16.66 -10.27 -1.52
C LEU A 118 15.91 -9.69 -0.31
N LEU A 119 16.16 -10.21 0.89
CA LEU A 119 15.45 -9.81 2.11
C LEU A 119 15.80 -8.39 2.55
N ALA A 120 16.99 -7.87 2.18
CA ALA A 120 17.37 -6.48 2.49
C ALA A 120 16.41 -5.46 1.84
N SER A 121 15.78 -5.83 0.72
CA SER A 121 14.78 -4.97 0.06
C SER A 121 13.52 -4.77 0.91
N TYR A 122 13.20 -5.67 1.85
CA TYR A 122 12.07 -5.50 2.78
C TYR A 122 12.25 -4.23 3.61
N HIS A 123 13.43 -4.07 4.22
CA HIS A 123 13.74 -2.87 4.99
C HIS A 123 13.70 -1.64 4.10
N GLN A 124 14.41 -1.64 2.96
CA GLN A 124 14.46 -0.49 2.04
C GLN A 124 13.06 0.02 1.63
N GLU A 125 12.15 -0.90 1.31
CA GLU A 125 10.81 -0.61 0.83
C GLU A 125 9.87 -0.20 1.97
N ARG A 126 9.81 -1.00 3.04
CA ARG A 126 8.82 -0.85 4.10
C ARG A 126 9.21 0.19 5.15
N HIS A 127 10.51 0.51 5.25
CA HIS A 127 10.99 1.65 6.03
C HIS A 127 10.66 2.97 5.33
N GLN A 128 10.90 3.08 4.01
CA GLN A 128 10.47 4.24 3.23
C GLN A 128 8.96 4.48 3.35
N ALA A 129 8.17 3.40 3.28
CA ALA A 129 6.72 3.47 3.50
C ALA A 129 6.36 4.00 4.91
N ALA A 130 7.09 3.59 5.94
CA ALA A 130 6.90 4.07 7.31
C ALA A 130 7.21 5.58 7.43
N GLU A 131 8.35 6.03 6.90
CA GLU A 131 8.73 7.46 6.85
C GLU A 131 7.64 8.31 6.20
N GLN A 132 7.12 7.86 5.05
CA GLN A 132 6.07 8.57 4.31
C GLN A 132 4.76 8.59 5.10
N ASN A 133 4.36 7.45 5.67
CA ASN A 133 3.14 7.34 6.48
C ASN A 133 3.18 8.27 7.68
N ILE A 134 4.30 8.33 8.42
CA ILE A 134 4.45 9.24 9.55
C ILE A 134 4.39 10.70 9.10
N ARG A 135 5.08 11.05 8.02
CA ARG A 135 5.06 12.42 7.48
C ARG A 135 3.64 12.88 7.14
N VAL A 136 2.87 12.02 6.47
CA VAL A 136 1.48 12.31 6.09
C VAL A 136 0.59 12.40 7.33
N THR A 137 0.60 11.39 8.20
CA THR A 137 -0.27 11.33 9.38
C THR A 137 0.03 12.47 10.37
N ARG A 138 1.30 12.85 10.54
CA ARG A 138 1.68 14.03 11.34
C ARG A 138 1.09 15.30 10.75
N ARG A 139 1.25 15.53 9.45
CA ARG A 139 0.65 16.71 8.79
C ARG A 139 -0.88 16.71 8.93
N THR A 140 -1.53 15.55 8.80
CA THR A 140 -2.98 15.40 9.04
C THR A 140 -3.37 15.77 10.46
N ALA A 141 -2.68 15.23 11.47
CA ALA A 141 -2.97 15.49 12.86
C ALA A 141 -2.87 16.98 13.20
N HIS A 142 -1.79 17.65 12.77
CA HIS A 142 -1.59 19.09 12.97
C HIS A 142 -2.62 19.94 12.21
N PHE A 143 -3.12 19.49 11.05
CA PHE A 143 -4.19 20.23 10.34
C PHE A 143 -5.58 20.03 10.95
N LEU A 144 -5.88 18.81 11.43
CA LEU A 144 -7.17 18.52 12.10
C LEU A 144 -7.26 19.24 13.45
N ARG A 145 -6.15 19.27 14.19
CA ARG A 145 -6.08 19.85 15.54
C ARG A 145 -4.82 20.72 15.67
N PRO A 146 -4.81 21.90 15.02
CA PRO A 146 -3.65 22.77 15.05
C PRO A 146 -3.38 23.26 16.47
N GLN A 147 -2.12 23.46 16.79
CA GLN A 147 -1.73 24.24 17.95
C GLN A 147 -2.13 25.71 17.77
N ASP A 148 -2.10 26.46 18.87
CA ASP A 148 -2.34 27.90 18.82
C ASP A 148 -1.24 28.64 18.01
N GLY A 149 -1.52 29.88 17.64
CA GLY A 149 -0.63 30.68 16.81
C GLY A 149 -0.68 30.29 15.34
N MET A 150 0.50 30.10 14.73
CA MET A 150 0.64 30.03 13.27
C MET A 150 -0.09 28.84 12.64
N GLU A 151 -0.12 27.66 13.29
CA GLU A 151 -0.85 26.50 12.76
C GLU A 151 -2.36 26.76 12.66
N ARG A 152 -2.94 27.40 13.68
CA ARG A 152 -4.37 27.77 13.70
C ARG A 152 -4.69 28.84 12.65
N VAL A 153 -3.80 29.82 12.48
CA VAL A 153 -3.92 30.85 11.43
C VAL A 153 -3.87 30.21 10.05
N PHE A 154 -2.88 29.35 9.79
CA PHE A 154 -2.71 28.64 8.53
C PHE A 154 -3.94 27.79 8.18
N ARG A 155 -4.44 26.98 9.13
CA ARG A 155 -5.64 26.16 8.93
C ARG A 155 -6.85 27.03 8.61
N SER A 156 -7.08 28.08 9.40
CA SER A 156 -8.25 28.97 9.22
C SER A 156 -8.21 29.67 7.86
N ALA A 157 -7.05 30.20 7.46
CA ALA A 157 -6.85 30.82 6.16
C ALA A 157 -7.06 29.82 5.02
N THR A 158 -6.50 28.61 5.15
CA THR A 158 -6.66 27.53 4.16
C THR A 158 -8.14 27.17 3.95
N ILE A 159 -8.89 26.97 5.04
CA ILE A 159 -10.33 26.66 4.97
C ILE A 159 -11.12 27.81 4.36
N ALA A 160 -10.81 29.06 4.72
CA ALA A 160 -11.47 30.24 4.16
C ALA A 160 -11.22 30.38 2.65
N LEU A 161 -9.97 30.23 2.21
CA LEU A 161 -9.59 30.34 0.80
C LEU A 161 -10.13 29.19 -0.04
N ALA A 162 -10.14 27.95 0.48
CA ALA A 162 -10.60 26.76 -0.26
C ALA A 162 -12.06 26.85 -0.73
N LYS A 163 -12.89 27.67 -0.05
CA LYS A 163 -14.27 27.97 -0.46
C LYS A 163 -14.33 28.63 -1.84
N ARG A 164 -13.35 29.47 -2.19
CA ARG A 164 -13.35 30.31 -3.39
C ARG A 164 -12.22 29.99 -4.38
N HIS A 165 -11.12 29.40 -3.91
CA HIS A 165 -9.91 29.23 -4.72
C HIS A 165 -9.50 27.75 -4.80
N ALA A 166 -9.39 27.24 -6.04
CA ALA A 166 -9.06 25.85 -6.30
C ALA A 166 -7.69 25.44 -5.74
N PHE A 167 -6.70 26.34 -5.75
CA PHE A 167 -5.35 26.06 -5.25
C PHE A 167 -5.30 25.74 -3.74
N ALA A 168 -6.26 26.25 -2.95
CA ALA A 168 -6.27 26.05 -1.50
C ALA A 168 -6.93 24.72 -1.09
N ARG A 169 -7.79 24.14 -1.94
CA ARG A 169 -8.43 22.83 -1.70
C ARG A 169 -7.44 21.69 -1.47
N PRO A 170 -6.38 21.49 -2.28
CA PRO A 170 -5.40 20.44 -2.03
C PRO A 170 -4.58 20.66 -0.75
N LEU A 171 -4.59 21.86 -0.14
CA LEU A 171 -3.91 22.10 1.12
C LEU A 171 -4.66 21.53 2.33
N ILE A 172 -6.00 21.41 2.23
CA ILE A 172 -6.84 20.73 3.24
C ILE A 172 -6.52 19.23 3.26
N ASN A 173 -6.34 18.64 2.09
CA ASN A 173 -5.98 17.24 1.97
C ASN A 173 -4.47 17.06 2.19
N THR A 174 -4.11 16.76 3.42
CA THR A 174 -2.71 16.63 3.88
C THR A 174 -1.96 15.42 3.30
N GLY A 175 -2.64 14.58 2.53
CA GLY A 175 -2.07 13.47 1.76
C GLY A 175 -3.15 12.45 1.40
N ARG A 176 -3.02 11.79 0.25
CA ARG A 176 -3.97 10.76 -0.17
C ARG A 176 -3.93 9.59 0.80
N MET A 177 -5.01 9.36 1.54
CA MET A 177 -5.05 8.36 2.62
C MET A 177 -5.08 6.91 2.11
N ALA A 178 -5.38 6.67 0.83
CA ALA A 178 -5.62 5.36 0.25
C ALA A 178 -4.65 4.98 -0.90
N GLU A 179 -3.48 5.63 -0.98
CA GLU A 179 -2.49 5.29 -2.02
C GLU A 179 -1.38 4.37 -1.49
N ALA A 180 -1.05 3.38 -2.31
CA ALA A 180 0.11 2.53 -2.10
C ALA A 180 1.41 3.35 -2.16
N ASN A 181 2.34 3.05 -1.26
CA ASN A 181 3.65 3.69 -1.25
C ASN A 181 4.45 3.24 -2.48
N ARG A 182 5.18 4.18 -3.09
CA ARG A 182 6.13 3.86 -4.15
C ARG A 182 7.45 3.38 -3.55
N TYR A 183 8.07 2.38 -4.18
CA TYR A 183 9.36 1.82 -3.77
C TYR A 183 10.50 2.44 -4.58
N THR A 184 10.86 3.68 -4.25
CA THR A 184 11.92 4.41 -4.99
C THR A 184 13.33 4.12 -4.47
N ARG A 185 13.45 3.50 -3.30
CA ARG A 185 14.74 3.12 -2.68
C ARG A 185 15.03 1.62 -2.76
N SER A 186 14.18 0.85 -3.44
CA SER A 186 14.34 -0.60 -3.54
C SER A 186 15.50 -0.97 -4.47
N GLY A 187 16.42 -1.80 -3.99
CA GLY A 187 17.49 -2.38 -4.82
C GLY A 187 16.98 -3.37 -5.86
N ILE A 188 15.75 -3.88 -5.73
CA ILE A 188 15.16 -4.88 -6.63
C ILE A 188 14.14 -4.28 -7.62
N CYS A 189 14.01 -2.96 -7.66
CA CYS A 189 13.23 -2.23 -8.65
C CYS A 189 14.14 -1.39 -9.53
N GLU A 190 13.78 -1.27 -10.82
CA GLU A 190 14.36 -0.24 -11.68
C GLU A 190 13.67 1.12 -11.45
N PRO A 191 14.26 2.24 -11.90
CA PRO A 191 13.63 3.55 -11.81
C PRO A 191 12.25 3.63 -12.48
N SER A 192 11.96 2.76 -13.46
CA SER A 192 10.66 2.64 -14.12
C SER A 192 9.64 1.82 -13.32
N GLY A 193 10.04 1.19 -12.21
CA GLY A 193 9.20 0.36 -11.36
C GLY A 193 8.84 1.03 -10.02
N GLY A 194 8.63 0.19 -9.00
CA GLY A 194 8.28 0.61 -7.65
C GLY A 194 6.84 1.11 -7.51
N VAL A 195 5.95 0.76 -8.45
CA VAL A 195 4.53 1.16 -8.44
C VAL A 195 3.63 -0.05 -8.23
N SER A 196 2.62 0.09 -7.38
CA SER A 196 1.61 -0.93 -7.17
C SER A 196 0.67 -0.98 -8.37
N MET A 197 0.35 -2.19 -8.82
CA MET A 197 -0.68 -2.45 -9.81
C MET A 197 -2.07 -2.30 -9.18
N PRO A 198 -2.96 -1.44 -9.72
CA PRO A 198 -4.36 -1.47 -9.34
C PRO A 198 -5.03 -2.75 -9.84
N ASN A 199 -6.10 -3.17 -9.16
CA ASN A 199 -6.87 -4.32 -9.61
C ASN A 199 -7.70 -3.96 -10.85
N VAL A 200 -7.26 -4.39 -12.03
CA VAL A 200 -7.94 -4.17 -13.31
C VAL A 200 -8.64 -5.43 -13.79
N SER A 201 -9.74 -5.27 -14.51
CA SER A 201 -10.41 -6.38 -15.20
C SER A 201 -9.60 -6.83 -16.42
N LEU A 202 -9.61 -8.13 -16.67
CA LEU A 202 -8.85 -8.82 -17.70
C LEU A 202 -9.78 -9.79 -18.44
N ARG A 203 -9.44 -10.10 -19.69
CA ARG A 203 -10.09 -11.15 -20.46
C ARG A 203 -9.04 -12.04 -21.12
N TRP A 204 -9.01 -13.31 -20.75
CA TRP A 204 -8.18 -14.31 -21.41
C TRP A 204 -8.66 -14.56 -22.83
N VAL A 205 -7.74 -14.96 -23.71
CA VAL A 205 -8.06 -15.24 -25.12
C VAL A 205 -9.02 -16.41 -25.31
N ASN A 206 -9.12 -17.30 -24.31
CA ASN A 206 -10.09 -18.39 -24.27
C ASN A 206 -11.52 -17.93 -23.88
N GLY A 207 -11.73 -16.62 -23.68
CA GLY A 207 -13.02 -16.02 -23.32
C GLY A 207 -13.27 -15.85 -21.83
N GLN A 208 -12.42 -16.42 -20.95
CA GLN A 208 -12.57 -16.27 -19.50
C GLN A 208 -12.31 -14.83 -19.07
N SER A 209 -13.20 -14.27 -18.27
CA SER A 209 -13.00 -12.97 -17.61
C SER A 209 -12.33 -13.18 -16.27
N GLY A 210 -11.56 -12.19 -15.84
CA GLY A 210 -10.93 -12.21 -14.52
C GLY A 210 -10.40 -10.85 -14.10
N HIS A 211 -9.64 -10.82 -13.02
CA HIS A 211 -9.04 -9.63 -12.45
C HIS A 211 -7.54 -9.79 -12.24
N TRP A 212 -6.82 -8.67 -12.11
CA TRP A 212 -5.38 -8.66 -11.86
C TRP A 212 -4.96 -9.54 -10.67
N HIS A 213 -5.69 -9.49 -9.55
CA HIS A 213 -5.35 -10.34 -8.40
C HIS A 213 -5.45 -11.85 -8.71
N GLU A 214 -6.33 -12.26 -9.62
CA GLU A 214 -6.46 -13.67 -10.02
C GLU A 214 -5.30 -14.08 -10.92
N LEU A 215 -4.82 -13.17 -11.78
CA LEU A 215 -3.61 -13.39 -12.56
C LEU A 215 -2.36 -13.52 -11.66
N MET A 216 -2.28 -12.72 -10.59
CA MET A 216 -1.24 -12.87 -9.56
C MET A 216 -1.33 -14.23 -8.86
N GLY A 217 -2.54 -14.70 -8.54
CA GLY A 217 -2.77 -16.05 -8.01
C GLY A 217 -2.33 -17.14 -8.99
N TRP A 218 -2.64 -17.00 -10.28
CA TRP A 218 -2.20 -17.90 -11.34
C TRP A 218 -0.67 -17.96 -11.46
N ALA A 219 0.04 -16.86 -11.18
CA ALA A 219 1.50 -16.83 -11.18
C ALA A 219 2.15 -17.62 -10.02
N GLN A 220 1.38 -17.97 -8.98
CA GLN A 220 1.81 -18.82 -7.85
C GLN A 220 3.06 -18.29 -7.12
N GLY A 221 3.12 -16.99 -6.84
CA GLY A 221 4.24 -16.40 -6.09
C GLY A 221 5.56 -16.30 -6.88
N ARG A 222 5.49 -16.41 -8.22
CA ARG A 222 6.60 -16.13 -9.14
C ARG A 222 6.50 -14.70 -9.68
N LEU A 223 7.59 -14.21 -10.27
CA LEU A 223 7.52 -12.98 -11.06
C LEU A 223 6.56 -13.18 -12.23
N LEU A 224 5.89 -12.11 -12.65
CA LEU A 224 4.98 -12.12 -13.79
C LEU A 224 5.42 -11.08 -14.82
N LEU A 225 5.76 -11.54 -16.02
CA LEU A 225 6.18 -10.75 -17.16
C LEU A 225 5.02 -10.58 -18.14
N LEU A 226 4.56 -9.34 -18.31
CA LEU A 226 3.61 -8.95 -19.32
C LEU A 226 4.36 -8.53 -20.59
N VAL A 227 4.02 -9.11 -21.73
CA VAL A 227 4.64 -8.82 -23.04
C VAL A 227 3.58 -8.25 -23.98
N PHE A 228 3.69 -6.97 -24.36
CA PHE A 228 2.64 -6.22 -25.04
C PHE A 228 2.79 -6.25 -26.57
N GLY A 229 1.79 -6.77 -27.27
CA GLY A 229 1.71 -6.80 -28.74
C GLY A 229 2.17 -8.13 -29.35
N SER A 230 2.44 -8.11 -30.66
CA SER A 230 2.92 -9.28 -31.39
C SER A 230 4.32 -9.69 -30.91
N ILE A 231 4.59 -11.00 -30.94
CA ILE A 231 5.85 -11.64 -30.56
C ILE A 231 6.46 -12.21 -31.83
N SER A 232 7.68 -11.79 -32.17
CA SER A 232 8.44 -12.39 -33.27
C SER A 232 8.97 -13.78 -32.89
N PRO A 233 9.32 -14.65 -33.86
CA PRO A 233 9.86 -15.99 -33.54
C PRO A 233 11.11 -15.95 -32.65
N SER A 234 11.99 -14.97 -32.83
CA SER A 234 13.20 -14.81 -32.01
C SER A 234 12.88 -14.33 -30.59
N GLU A 235 11.90 -13.46 -30.41
CA GLU A 235 11.40 -13.08 -29.08
C GLU A 235 10.73 -14.27 -28.39
N ALA A 236 9.92 -15.06 -29.11
CA ALA A 236 9.26 -16.25 -28.55
C ALA A 236 10.29 -17.24 -27.99
N GLN A 237 11.37 -17.51 -28.73
CA GLN A 237 12.46 -18.37 -28.25
C GLN A 237 13.12 -17.83 -26.98
N ARG A 238 13.39 -16.52 -26.92
CA ARG A 238 13.98 -15.87 -25.72
C ARG A 238 13.04 -15.93 -24.52
N LEU A 239 11.76 -15.63 -24.72
CA LEU A 239 10.74 -15.65 -23.66
C LEU A 239 10.49 -17.05 -23.13
N GLN A 240 10.48 -18.06 -23.99
CA GLN A 240 10.37 -19.47 -23.61
C GLN A 240 11.58 -19.92 -22.78
N ALA A 241 12.79 -19.58 -23.22
CA ALA A 241 14.01 -19.87 -22.46
C ALA A 241 13.98 -19.21 -21.08
N LEU A 242 13.55 -17.94 -21.02
CA LEU A 242 13.42 -17.19 -19.76
C LEU A 242 12.39 -17.82 -18.81
N GLY A 243 11.19 -18.16 -19.30
CA GLY A 243 10.15 -18.79 -18.47
C GLY A 243 10.46 -20.21 -18.01
N THR A 244 11.45 -20.87 -18.62
CA THR A 244 11.93 -22.20 -18.22
C THR A 244 13.09 -22.13 -17.24
N SER A 245 13.99 -21.17 -17.41
CA SER A 245 15.25 -21.06 -16.64
C SER A 245 15.18 -20.11 -15.45
N ALA A 246 14.22 -19.17 -15.45
CA ALA A 246 14.04 -18.20 -14.38
C ALA A 246 12.66 -18.37 -13.73
N ASP A 247 12.54 -17.84 -12.52
CA ASP A 247 11.33 -17.94 -11.71
C ASP A 247 10.29 -16.87 -12.11
N VAL A 248 9.87 -16.94 -13.37
CA VAL A 248 8.98 -15.98 -14.02
C VAL A 248 7.92 -16.69 -14.87
N ARG A 249 6.69 -16.17 -14.80
CA ARG A 249 5.58 -16.53 -15.70
C ARG A 249 5.45 -15.46 -16.76
N VAL A 250 5.23 -15.86 -18.00
CA VAL A 250 5.13 -14.95 -19.14
C VAL A 250 3.71 -14.97 -19.67
N VAL A 251 3.14 -13.78 -19.89
CA VAL A 251 1.80 -13.62 -20.46
C VAL A 251 1.87 -12.61 -21.60
N GLN A 252 1.36 -13.01 -22.75
CA GLN A 252 1.20 -12.09 -23.87
C GLN A 252 -0.04 -11.22 -23.66
N VAL A 253 0.08 -9.92 -23.92
CA VAL A 253 -1.01 -8.96 -23.84
C VAL A 253 -1.26 -8.42 -25.25
N VAL A 254 -2.45 -8.65 -25.80
CA VAL A 254 -2.82 -8.32 -27.18
C VAL A 254 -4.08 -7.46 -27.23
N ALA A 255 -4.26 -6.67 -28.29
CA ALA A 255 -5.46 -5.84 -28.46
C ALA A 255 -6.72 -6.67 -28.79
N THR A 256 -6.55 -7.80 -29.48
CA THR A 256 -7.64 -8.70 -29.89
C THR A 256 -7.25 -10.16 -29.68
N ALA A 257 -8.23 -11.04 -29.46
CA ALA A 257 -7.97 -12.46 -29.27
C ALA A 257 -7.33 -13.13 -30.51
N SER A 258 -7.66 -12.68 -31.71
CA SER A 258 -7.09 -13.16 -32.97
C SER A 258 -5.59 -12.83 -33.15
N ALA A 259 -5.07 -11.86 -32.39
CA ALA A 259 -3.66 -11.49 -32.43
C ALA A 259 -2.78 -12.31 -31.45
N ALA A 260 -3.39 -13.21 -30.67
CA ALA A 260 -2.68 -14.03 -29.71
C ALA A 260 -1.79 -15.09 -30.41
N GLN A 261 -0.55 -15.20 -29.95
CA GLN A 261 0.46 -16.13 -30.45
C GLN A 261 0.96 -17.07 -29.33
N ALA A 262 0.73 -16.71 -28.06
CA ALA A 262 1.00 -17.52 -26.89
C ALA A 262 -0.28 -18.19 -26.35
N ARG A 263 -0.11 -19.35 -25.69
CA ARG A 263 -1.20 -20.03 -24.99
C ARG A 263 -1.73 -19.19 -23.83
N GLU A 264 -0.82 -18.62 -23.05
CA GLU A 264 -1.12 -17.69 -21.96
C GLU A 264 -1.18 -16.27 -22.53
N ALA A 265 -2.38 -15.87 -22.96
CA ALA A 265 -2.61 -14.55 -23.53
C ALA A 265 -3.87 -13.87 -23.00
N ILE A 266 -3.79 -12.54 -22.87
CA ILE A 266 -4.84 -11.66 -22.35
C ILE A 266 -5.14 -10.58 -23.39
N VAL A 267 -6.42 -10.27 -23.54
CA VAL A 267 -6.92 -9.18 -24.37
C VAL A 267 -7.00 -7.89 -23.56
N ASP A 268 -6.23 -6.88 -23.95
CA ASP A 268 -6.23 -5.52 -23.40
C ASP A 268 -6.64 -4.50 -24.47
N ALA A 269 -7.87 -4.64 -24.98
CA ALA A 269 -8.37 -3.83 -26.11
C ALA A 269 -8.35 -2.31 -25.85
N LYS A 270 -8.35 -1.89 -24.57
CA LYS A 270 -8.37 -0.48 -24.16
C LYS A 270 -7.05 0.00 -23.55
N GLY A 271 -6.01 -0.84 -23.52
CA GLY A 271 -4.72 -0.50 -22.90
C GLY A 271 -4.80 -0.27 -21.38
N GLN A 272 -5.81 -0.83 -20.71
CA GLN A 272 -6.04 -0.64 -19.28
C GLN A 272 -4.97 -1.34 -18.44
N LEU A 273 -4.55 -2.55 -18.83
CA LEU A 273 -3.50 -3.28 -18.14
C LEU A 273 -2.15 -2.60 -18.35
N GLN A 274 -1.88 -2.15 -19.58
CA GLN A 274 -0.64 -1.41 -19.89
C GLN A 274 -0.58 -0.07 -19.11
N ALA A 275 -1.69 0.67 -19.03
CA ALA A 275 -1.78 1.91 -18.27
C ALA A 275 -1.64 1.66 -16.75
N ALA A 276 -2.27 0.61 -16.22
CA ALA A 276 -2.16 0.21 -14.82
C ALA A 276 -0.71 -0.09 -14.41
N ALA A 277 0.04 -0.74 -15.31
CA ALA A 277 1.47 -1.00 -15.14
C ALA A 277 2.37 0.23 -15.35
N GLN A 278 1.79 1.41 -15.66
CA GLN A 278 2.54 2.60 -16.08
C GLN A 278 3.52 2.29 -17.22
N ALA A 279 3.11 1.40 -18.13
CA ALA A 279 3.94 0.81 -19.17
C ALA A 279 3.49 1.23 -20.58
N THR A 280 2.77 2.35 -20.72
CA THR A 280 2.31 2.87 -22.02
C THR A 280 3.49 3.09 -22.95
N GLY A 281 3.44 2.45 -24.13
CA GLY A 281 4.54 2.50 -25.12
C GLY A 281 5.75 1.63 -24.75
N MET A 282 5.67 0.81 -23.70
CA MET A 282 6.68 -0.19 -23.36
C MET A 282 6.30 -1.54 -23.98
N ARG A 283 7.33 -2.34 -24.29
CA ARG A 283 7.19 -3.68 -24.85
C ARG A 283 6.89 -4.72 -23.78
N TRP A 284 7.36 -4.49 -22.56
CA TRP A 284 7.10 -5.39 -21.44
C TRP A 284 7.04 -4.65 -20.10
N ALA A 285 6.36 -5.27 -19.14
CA ALA A 285 6.34 -4.90 -17.73
C ALA A 285 6.57 -6.15 -16.87
N LEU A 286 7.52 -6.07 -15.95
CA LEU A 286 7.83 -7.13 -14.99
C LEU A 286 7.19 -6.78 -13.65
N THR A 287 6.41 -7.70 -13.11
CA THR A 287 5.67 -7.52 -11.85
C THR A 287 6.08 -8.59 -10.83
N ARG A 288 6.06 -8.19 -9.56
CA ARG A 288 6.40 -9.01 -8.39
C ARG A 288 5.16 -9.69 -7.80
N PRO A 289 5.36 -10.76 -7.01
CA PRO A 289 4.28 -11.44 -6.29
C PRO A 289 3.40 -10.53 -5.42
N ASP A 290 3.95 -9.43 -4.89
CA ASP A 290 3.21 -8.43 -4.10
C ASP A 290 2.55 -7.34 -4.95
N ALA A 291 2.30 -7.62 -6.23
CA ALA A 291 1.63 -6.75 -7.20
C ALA A 291 2.36 -5.42 -7.51
N TYR A 292 3.66 -5.31 -7.23
CA TYR A 292 4.47 -4.16 -7.63
C TYR A 292 5.16 -4.39 -8.98
N VAL A 293 5.13 -3.40 -9.86
CA VAL A 293 5.97 -3.37 -11.07
C VAL A 293 7.44 -3.22 -10.63
N ALA A 294 8.27 -4.19 -10.97
CA ALA A 294 9.71 -4.13 -10.73
C ALA A 294 10.44 -3.31 -11.80
N ALA A 295 10.04 -3.45 -13.07
CA ALA A 295 10.66 -2.76 -14.19
C ALA A 295 9.75 -2.77 -15.43
N THR A 296 10.00 -1.85 -16.36
CA THR A 296 9.42 -1.84 -17.71
C THR A 296 10.52 -1.61 -18.74
N GLY A 297 10.30 -2.04 -19.99
CA GLY A 297 11.28 -1.86 -21.05
C GLY A 297 10.71 -1.87 -22.47
N LYS A 298 11.48 -1.34 -23.42
CA LYS A 298 11.05 -1.11 -24.81
C LYS A 298 11.35 -2.25 -25.77
N GLN A 299 12.20 -3.21 -25.39
CA GLN A 299 12.64 -4.32 -26.24
C GLN A 299 12.84 -5.58 -25.41
N VAL A 300 12.60 -6.75 -26.02
CA VAL A 300 12.90 -8.06 -25.41
C VAL A 300 14.37 -8.39 -25.69
N ASP A 301 15.26 -7.89 -24.83
CA ASP A 301 16.71 -7.98 -24.99
C ASP A 301 17.41 -8.32 -23.66
N GLY A 302 18.71 -8.09 -23.57
CA GLY A 302 19.49 -8.34 -22.35
C GLY A 302 19.04 -7.51 -21.13
N GLN A 303 18.36 -6.37 -21.32
CA GLN A 303 17.84 -5.57 -20.21
C GLN A 303 16.69 -6.27 -19.51
N LEU A 304 15.86 -7.03 -20.23
CA LEU A 304 14.82 -7.84 -19.62
C LEU A 304 15.43 -8.89 -18.67
N VAL A 305 16.48 -9.57 -19.11
CA VAL A 305 17.17 -10.59 -18.28
C VAL A 305 17.77 -9.95 -17.04
N LYS A 306 18.41 -8.79 -17.18
CA LYS A 306 18.93 -8.02 -16.04
C LYS A 306 17.83 -7.60 -15.08
N ALA A 307 16.68 -7.16 -15.58
CA ALA A 307 15.54 -6.77 -14.75
C ALA A 307 14.98 -7.95 -13.94
N VAL A 308 14.86 -9.13 -14.56
CA VAL A 308 14.46 -10.36 -13.85
C VAL A 308 15.48 -10.74 -12.78
N ALA A 309 16.77 -10.72 -13.11
CA ALA A 309 17.85 -10.99 -12.15
C ALA A 309 17.84 -9.99 -10.99
N LYS A 310 17.65 -8.69 -11.27
CA LYS A 310 17.54 -7.63 -10.25
C LYS A 310 16.35 -7.84 -9.33
N ALA A 311 15.18 -8.15 -9.88
CA ALA A 311 13.95 -8.39 -9.11
C ALA A 311 14.09 -9.57 -8.13
N MET A 312 14.98 -10.52 -8.43
CA MET A 312 15.32 -11.66 -7.58
C MET A 312 16.62 -11.46 -6.76
N ALA A 313 17.23 -10.27 -6.81
CA ALA A 313 18.52 -9.95 -6.18
C ALA A 313 19.67 -10.90 -6.58
N LEU A 314 19.65 -11.43 -7.81
CA LEU A 314 20.66 -12.34 -8.37
C LEU A 314 21.87 -11.62 -8.96
N MET A 315 21.83 -10.29 -9.03
CA MET A 315 22.98 -9.47 -9.39
C MET A 315 23.62 -8.91 -8.11
N PRO A 316 24.96 -8.79 -8.07
CA PRO A 316 25.67 -8.16 -6.96
C PRO A 316 25.33 -6.67 -6.81
#